data_AF-A0A662UFA8-F1
#
_entry.id   AF-A0A662UFA8-F1
#
_cell.length_a   1.000
_cell.length_b   1.000
_cell.length_c   1.000
_cell.angle_alpha   90.00
_cell.angle_beta   90.00
_cell.angle_gamma   90.00
#
_symmetry.space_group_name_H-M   'P 1'
#
loop_
_entity.id
_entity.type
_entity.pdbx_description
1 polymer ?
#
loop_
_entity_poly.entity_id
_entity_poly.type
_entity_poly.pdbx_seq_one_letter_code
_entity_poly.pdbx_strand_id
1 'polypeptide(L)' 'MLETAPLIDEKDRQILEVLRKLGGEAAQTTVVKYTGLPKSTISRKIKKLEKLGYIKVIKRGRVNILKIIKEET' A
#
# COMPACT_ATOMS: atom_id res chain seq x y z
N MET A 1 9.24 -15.75 -22.39
CA MET A 1 8.17 -15.28 -21.48
C MET A 1 8.74 -14.07 -20.76
N LEU A 2 8.36 -12.86 -21.15
CA LEU A 2 8.81 -11.66 -20.44
C LEU A 2 7.91 -11.50 -19.20
N GLU A 3 8.48 -11.72 -18.01
CA GLU A 3 7.87 -11.30 -16.75
C GLU A 3 7.73 -9.78 -16.79
N THR A 4 6.53 -9.29 -17.07
CA THR A 4 6.19 -7.89 -16.89
C THR A 4 6.15 -7.61 -15.40
N ALA A 5 7.17 -6.91 -14.89
CA ALA A 5 7.12 -6.33 -13.56
C ALA A 5 5.76 -5.63 -13.38
N PRO A 6 5.07 -5.82 -12.24
CA PRO A 6 3.77 -5.20 -12.02
C PRO A 6 3.86 -3.69 -12.25
N LEU A 7 3.00 -3.15 -13.14
CA LEU A 7 2.97 -1.72 -13.40
C LEU A 7 2.37 -0.99 -12.20
N ILE A 8 3.21 -0.63 -11.24
CA ILE A 8 2.92 0.28 -10.12
C ILE A 8 3.11 1.72 -10.59
N ASP A 9 2.17 2.60 -10.27
CA ASP A 9 2.25 4.02 -10.62
C ASP A 9 2.80 4.88 -9.47
N GLU A 10 2.93 6.19 -9.72
CA GLU A 10 3.48 7.14 -8.73
C GLU A 10 2.70 7.12 -7.40
N LYS A 11 1.37 6.97 -7.45
CA LYS A 11 0.53 6.91 -6.24
C LYS A 11 0.71 5.59 -5.50
N ASP A 12 0.89 4.49 -6.24
CA ASP A 12 1.26 3.19 -5.66
C ASP A 12 2.60 3.32 -4.91
N ARG A 13 3.61 3.94 -5.53
CA ARG A 13 4.92 4.21 -4.90
C ARG A 13 4.79 5.08 -3.65
N GLN A 14 4.00 6.14 -3.72
CA GLN A 14 3.79 7.05 -2.58
C GLN A 14 3.23 6.30 -1.36
N ILE A 15 2.30 5.36 -1.58
CA ILE A 15 1.75 4.51 -0.50
C ILE A 15 2.84 3.63 0.11
N LEU A 16 3.64 2.96 -0.73
CA LEU A 16 4.74 2.11 -0.27
C LEU A 16 5.80 2.91 0.49
N GLU A 17 6.14 4.13 0.02
CA GLU A 17 7.09 5.02 0.67
C GLU A 17 6.59 5.47 2.06
N VAL A 18 5.32 5.84 2.17
CA VAL A 18 4.71 6.17 3.47
C VAL A 18 4.77 4.98 4.41
N LEU A 19 4.47 3.76 3.93
CA LEU A 19 4.58 2.56 4.74
C LEU A 19 6.02 2.30 5.18
N ARG A 20 7.02 2.49 4.30
CA ARG A 20 8.44 2.37 4.64
C ARG A 20 8.85 3.38 5.73
N LYS A 21 8.46 4.65 5.57
CA LYS A 21 8.73 5.72 6.54
C LYS A 21 8.14 5.43 7.92
N LEU A 22 7.03 4.69 7.98
CA LEU A 22 6.34 4.30 9.21
C LEU A 22 6.79 2.95 9.78
N GLY A 23 7.90 2.39 9.30
CA GLY A 23 8.47 1.12 9.82
C GLY A 23 7.90 -0.13 9.17
N GLY A 24 7.33 -0.01 7.96
CA GLY A 24 6.82 -1.13 7.17
C GLY A 24 5.38 -1.54 7.46
N GLU A 25 4.72 -0.91 8.44
CA GLU A 25 3.33 -1.19 8.80
C GLU A 25 2.60 0.10 9.25
N ALA A 26 1.41 0.37 8.70
CA ALA A 26 0.60 1.50 9.13
C ALA A 26 -0.90 1.28 8.93
N ALA A 27 -1.73 1.98 9.71
CA ALA A 27 -3.17 2.01 9.48
C ALA A 27 -3.51 2.71 8.16
N GLN A 28 -4.55 2.22 7.46
CA GLN A 28 -5.03 2.84 6.23
C GLN A 28 -5.42 4.32 6.42
N THR A 29 -5.95 4.67 7.58
CA THR A 29 -6.25 6.07 7.95
C THR A 29 -5.00 6.94 8.03
N THR A 30 -3.90 6.39 8.55
CA THR A 30 -2.60 7.06 8.57
C THR A 30 -2.08 7.27 7.17
N VAL A 31 -2.13 6.25 6.30
CA VAL A 31 -1.69 6.40 4.91
C VAL A 31 -2.50 7.46 4.17
N VAL A 32 -3.83 7.52 4.38
CA VAL A 32 -4.67 8.61 3.84
C VAL A 32 -4.18 9.98 4.30
N LYS A 33 -3.88 10.15 5.59
CA LYS A 33 -3.38 11.42 6.14
C LYS A 33 -2.03 11.83 5.55
N TYR A 34 -1.10 10.90 5.41
CA TYR A 34 0.26 11.19 4.92
C TYR A 34 0.33 11.38 3.40
N THR A 35 -0.50 10.66 2.64
CA THR A 35 -0.52 10.77 1.17
C THR A 35 -1.38 11.94 0.68
N GLY A 36 -2.34 12.41 1.49
CA GLY A 36 -3.33 13.41 1.07
C GLY A 36 -4.33 12.90 0.03
N LEU A 37 -4.26 11.62 -0.34
CA LEU A 37 -5.11 11.03 -1.37
C LEU A 37 -6.51 10.68 -0.80
N PRO A 38 -7.57 10.81 -1.62
CA PRO A 38 -8.90 10.38 -1.21
C PRO A 38 -8.93 8.90 -0.77
N LYS A 39 -9.70 8.59 0.27
CA LYS A 39 -9.85 7.22 0.80
C LYS A 39 -10.28 6.20 -0.28
N SER A 40 -11.10 6.59 -1.24
CA SER A 40 -11.54 5.74 -2.36
C SER A 40 -10.40 5.42 -3.34
N THR A 41 -9.49 6.36 -3.57
CA THR A 41 -8.26 6.16 -4.34
C THR A 41 -7.33 5.21 -3.60
N ILE A 42 -7.05 5.49 -2.33
CA ILE A 42 -6.21 4.66 -1.46
C ILE A 42 -6.73 3.22 -1.40
N SER A 43 -8.04 3.02 -1.24
CA SER A 43 -8.63 1.68 -1.16
C SER A 43 -8.46 0.88 -2.46
N ARG A 44 -8.63 1.51 -3.63
CA ARG A 44 -8.39 0.88 -4.93
C ARG A 44 -6.91 0.50 -5.09
N LYS A 45 -6.02 1.39 -4.66
CA LYS A 45 -4.57 1.21 -4.72
C LYS A 45 -4.06 0.12 -3.80
N ILE A 46 -4.54 0.08 -2.56
CA ILE A 46 -4.24 -0.98 -1.59
C ILE A 46 -4.65 -2.34 -2.14
N LYS A 47 -5.87 -2.47 -2.68
CA LYS A 47 -6.33 -3.74 -3.29
C LYS A 47 -5.43 -4.19 -4.45
N LYS A 48 -4.97 -3.23 -5.27
CA LYS A 48 -4.02 -3.51 -6.35
C LYS A 48 -2.68 -3.99 -5.78
N LEU A 49 -2.08 -3.24 -4.86
CA LEU A 49 -0.80 -3.59 -4.22
C LEU A 49 -0.85 -4.92 -3.47
N GLU A 50 -1.98 -5.24 -2.85
CA GLU A 50 -2.22 -6.53 -2.20
C GLU A 50 -2.31 -7.67 -3.22
N LYS A 51 -3.06 -7.49 -4.31
CA LYS A 51 -3.14 -8.48 -5.40
C LYS A 51 -1.77 -8.73 -6.04
N LEU A 52 -0.94 -7.70 -6.11
CA LEU A 52 0.42 -7.77 -6.65
C LEU A 52 1.44 -8.31 -5.62
N GLY A 53 1.04 -8.54 -4.37
CA GLY A 53 1.89 -9.10 -3.32
C GLY A 53 2.88 -8.11 -2.68
N TYR A 54 2.75 -6.81 -2.92
CA TYR A 54 3.59 -5.80 -2.27
C TYR A 54 3.21 -5.56 -0.82
N ILE A 55 1.91 -5.62 -0.50
CA ILE A 55 1.39 -5.36 0.85
C ILE A 55 0.37 -6.43 1.28
N LYS A 56 0.17 -6.56 2.59
CA LYS A 56 -0.90 -7.33 3.23
C LYS A 56 -1.84 -6.40 3.95
N VAL A 57 -3.15 -6.62 3.82
CA VAL A 57 -4.14 -5.97 4.69
C VAL A 57 -4.49 -6.88 5.86
N ILE A 58 -4.25 -6.41 7.08
CA ILE A 58 -4.59 -7.10 8.33
C ILE A 58 -5.70 -6.30 9.01
N LYS A 59 -6.87 -6.91 9.17
CA LYS A 59 -7.97 -6.28 9.90
C LYS A 59 -7.71 -6.37 11.40
N ARG A 60 -7.49 -5.23 12.06
CA ARG A 60 -7.40 -5.12 13.52
C ARG A 60 -8.58 -4.32 14.05
N GLY A 61 -9.61 -5.01 14.52
CA GLY A 61 -10.85 -4.40 15.01
C GLY A 61 -11.56 -3.59 13.92
N ARG A 62 -11.66 -2.26 14.14
CA ARG A 62 -12.32 -1.33 13.21
C ARG A 62 -11.38 -0.72 12.16
N VAL A 63 -10.08 -1.03 12.20
CA VAL A 63 -9.09 -0.47 11.28
C VAL A 63 -8.42 -1.55 10.42
N ASN A 64 -8.07 -1.15 9.21
CA ASN A 64 -7.23 -1.95 8.32
C ASN A 64 -5.78 -1.51 8.51
N ILE A 65 -4.93 -2.46 8.85
CA ILE A 65 -3.49 -2.27 8.94
C ILE A 65 -2.85 -2.77 7.65
N LEU A 66 -1.97 -1.97 7.07
CA LEU A 66 -1.27 -2.26 5.83
C LEU A 66 0.17 -2.59 6.19
N LYS A 67 0.66 -3.74 5.76
CA LYS A 67 2.02 -4.21 6.03
C LYS A 67 2.75 -4.53 4.73
N ILE A 68 3.97 -4.05 4.55
CA ILE A 68 4.80 -4.40 3.38
C ILE A 68 5.20 -5.89 3.47
N ILE A 69 5.06 -6.60 2.35
CA ILE A 69 5.48 -8.01 2.20
C ILE A 69 6.70 -8.11 1.28
N LYS A 70 6.71 -7.35 0.18
CA LYS A 70 7.78 -7.38 -0.81
C LYS A 70 8.31 -5.97 -1.04
N GLU A 71 9.62 -5.84 -1.04
CA GLU A 71 10.27 -4.62 -1.49
C GLU A 71 10.38 -4.62 -3.01
N GLU A 72 10.02 -3.50 -3.61
CA GLU A 72 10.42 -3.22 -4.99
C GLU A 72 11.94 -3.03 -4.97
N THR A 73 12.66 -4.07 -5.43
CA THR A 73 14.11 -4.06 -5.67
C THR A 73 14.39 -3.43 -7.03
#